data_AF-A0A6G0Z8E2-F1
#
_entry.id   AF-A0A6G0Z8E2-F1
#
_cell.length_a   1.000
_cell.length_b   1.000
_cell.length_c   1.000
_cell.angle_alpha   90.00
_cell.angle_beta   90.00
_cell.angle_gamma   90.00
#
_symmetry.space_group_name_H-M   'P 1'
#
loop_
_entity.id
_entity.type
_entity.pdbx_description
1 polymer ?
#
loop_
_entity_poly.entity_id
_entity_poly.type
_entity_poly.pdbx_seq_one_letter_code
_entity_poly.pdbx_strand_id
1 'polypeptide(L)'
;MLCLLLYSEDSYGNIKRINFSEHHRDSKFPVSIDKVHIWYDALEKFVKIAYNEKIISTFKMKPGDILTFDNHRVLHGRKGYQGSRLLIGGYLDWDLIKSRTRVLQSQLSK
;
A
#
# COMPACT_ATOMS: atom_id res chain seq x y z
N MET A 1 -7.02 11.68 8.83
CA MET A 1 -5.69 11.64 8.18
C MET A 1 -5.90 12.03 6.74
N LEU A 2 -5.59 13.28 6.35
CA LEU A 2 -5.82 13.76 4.99
C LEU A 2 -4.85 13.05 4.04
N CYS A 3 -5.34 12.10 3.25
CA CYS A 3 -4.58 11.49 2.17
C CYS A 3 -4.55 12.47 0.99
N LEU A 4 -3.73 13.51 1.12
CA LEU A 4 -3.64 14.62 0.17
C LEU A 4 -2.91 14.24 -1.13
N LEU A 5 -1.94 13.32 -1.05
CA LEU A 5 -1.10 12.91 -2.16
C LEU A 5 -1.16 11.39 -2.35
N LEU A 6 -1.44 10.96 -3.58
CA LEU A 6 -1.51 9.54 -3.98
C LEU A 6 -0.18 8.80 -3.76
N TYR A 7 0.94 9.52 -3.83
CA TYR A 7 2.27 9.01 -3.54
C TYR A 7 3.13 10.10 -2.92
N SER A 8 4.26 9.73 -2.30
CA SER A 8 5.29 10.67 -1.87
C SER A 8 6.63 10.32 -2.50
N GLU A 9 7.45 11.34 -2.68
CA GLU A 9 8.79 11.24 -3.25
C GLU A 9 9.87 11.49 -2.19
N ASP A 10 11.08 11.04 -2.44
CA ASP A 10 12.28 11.50 -1.73
C ASP A 10 12.84 12.81 -2.31
N SER A 11 13.95 13.29 -1.75
CA SER A 11 14.64 14.52 -2.22
C SER A 11 15.20 14.43 -3.64
N TYR A 12 15.23 13.24 -4.23
CA TYR A 12 15.75 12.98 -5.58
C TYR A 12 14.62 12.75 -6.60
N GLY A 13 13.35 12.87 -6.18
CA GLY A 13 12.18 12.61 -7.02
C GLY A 13 11.85 11.13 -7.19
N ASN A 14 12.44 10.23 -6.40
CA ASN A 14 12.07 8.82 -6.46
C ASN A 14 10.81 8.57 -5.64
N ILE A 15 9.90 7.76 -6.16
CA ILE A 15 8.70 7.35 -5.43
C ILE A 15 9.11 6.55 -4.18
N LYS A 16 8.75 7.08 -3.01
CA LYS A 16 9.04 6.50 -1.69
C LYS A 16 7.88 5.68 -1.15
N ARG A 17 6.64 6.12 -1.39
CA ARG A 17 5.44 5.47 -0.84
C ARG A 17 4.21 5.75 -1.70
N ILE A 18 3.33 4.77 -1.82
CA ILE A 18 1.97 4.92 -2.32
C ILE A 18 1.01 5.10 -1.13
N ASN A 19 0.15 6.12 -1.19
CA ASN A 19 -0.89 6.39 -0.20
C ASN A 19 -2.25 6.30 -0.88
N PHE A 20 -2.77 5.09 -1.00
CA PHE A 20 -4.06 4.85 -1.64
C PHE A 20 -4.94 3.98 -0.74
N SER A 21 -6.06 4.55 -0.30
CA SER A 21 -7.12 3.83 0.41
C SER A 21 -8.43 4.57 0.22
N GLU A 22 -9.28 4.05 -0.67
CA GLU A 22 -10.54 4.71 -1.05
C GLU A 22 -11.46 4.93 0.16
N HIS A 23 -11.55 3.93 1.06
CA HIS A 23 -12.41 3.99 2.25
C HIS A 23 -11.96 5.02 3.30
N HIS A 24 -10.69 5.43 3.27
CA HIS A 24 -10.14 6.41 4.20
C HIS A 24 -9.94 7.79 3.56
N ARG A 25 -10.38 7.96 2.30
CA ARG A 25 -10.32 9.24 1.61
C ARG A 25 -11.38 10.17 2.18
N ASP A 26 -10.94 11.35 2.61
CA ASP A 26 -11.82 12.37 3.19
C ASP A 26 -12.66 13.06 2.10
N SER A 27 -13.82 13.60 2.46
CA SER A 27 -14.60 14.48 1.59
C SER A 27 -13.95 15.87 1.48
N LYS A 28 -13.14 16.26 2.47
CA LYS A 28 -12.30 17.46 2.40
C LYS A 28 -11.20 17.27 1.37
N PHE A 29 -11.28 18.03 0.28
CA PHE A 29 -10.37 17.90 -0.85
C PHE A 29 -9.59 19.20 -1.09
N PRO A 30 -8.30 19.28 -0.68
CA PRO A 30 -7.54 20.54 -0.69
C PRO A 30 -6.89 20.82 -2.05
N VAL A 31 -7.69 20.72 -3.12
CA VAL A 31 -7.29 21.00 -4.49
C VAL A 31 -8.14 22.17 -5.00
N SER A 32 -7.54 23.06 -5.77
CA SER A 32 -8.28 24.18 -6.38
C SER A 32 -9.36 23.64 -7.32
N ILE A 33 -10.50 24.33 -7.41
CA ILE A 33 -11.69 23.83 -8.13
C ILE A 33 -11.40 23.49 -9.60
N ASP A 34 -10.53 24.26 -10.25
CA ASP A 34 -10.07 24.09 -11.62
C ASP A 34 -9.23 22.81 -11.84
N LYS A 35 -8.64 22.26 -10.77
CA LYS A 35 -7.79 21.05 -10.82
C LYS A 35 -8.50 19.78 -10.37
N VAL A 36 -9.75 19.88 -9.91
CA VAL A 36 -10.50 18.72 -9.39
C VAL A 36 -10.64 17.64 -10.46
N HIS A 37 -11.08 18.02 -11.67
CA HIS A 37 -11.25 17.07 -12.77
C HIS A 37 -9.92 16.39 -13.16
N ILE A 38 -8.86 17.18 -13.31
CA ILE A 38 -7.52 16.68 -13.65
C ILE A 38 -7.03 15.65 -12.61
N TRP A 39 -7.28 15.92 -11.33
CA TRP A 39 -6.90 14.99 -10.27
C TRP A 39 -7.67 13.68 -10.33
N TYR A 40 -9.00 13.73 -10.56
CA TYR A 40 -9.81 12.52 -10.68
C TYR A 40 -9.47 11.72 -11.95
N ASP A 41 -9.15 12.38 -13.07
CA ASP A 41 -8.66 11.71 -14.29
C ASP A 41 -7.34 10.96 -14.02
N ALA A 42 -6.44 11.56 -13.24
CA ALA A 42 -5.20 10.91 -12.83
C ALA A 42 -5.45 9.73 -11.89
N LEU A 43 -6.37 9.89 -10.92
CA LEU A 43 -6.77 8.81 -10.02
C LEU A 43 -7.40 7.65 -10.79
N GLU A 44 -8.26 7.92 -11.76
CA GLU A 44 -8.90 6.90 -12.59
C GLU A 44 -7.86 6.07 -13.36
N LYS A 45 -6.87 6.73 -13.96
CA LYS A 45 -5.75 6.05 -14.64
C LYS A 45 -4.98 5.16 -13.68
N PHE A 46 -4.67 5.67 -12.48
CA PHE A 46 -3.98 4.90 -11.46
C PHE A 46 -4.80 3.67 -11.04
N VAL A 47 -6.09 3.84 -10.76
CA VAL A 47 -7.00 2.74 -10.37
C VAL A 47 -7.10 1.70 -11.48
N LYS A 48 -7.24 2.12 -12.75
CA LYS A 48 -7.24 1.20 -13.91
C LYS A 48 -5.98 0.34 -13.98
N ILE A 49 -4.82 0.91 -13.66
CA ILE A 49 -3.56 0.16 -13.59
C ILE A 49 -3.56 -0.76 -12.37
N ALA A 50 -3.87 -0.23 -11.18
CA ALA A 50 -3.85 -0.96 -9.91
C ALA A 50 -4.79 -2.18 -9.90
N TYR A 51 -5.90 -2.11 -10.63
CA TYR A 51 -6.88 -3.18 -10.76
C TYR A 51 -6.68 -4.06 -12.01
N ASN A 52 -5.59 -3.88 -12.77
CA ASN A 52 -5.31 -4.71 -13.93
C ASN A 52 -4.96 -6.14 -13.51
N GLU A 53 -5.73 -7.12 -13.97
CA GLU A 53 -5.56 -8.53 -13.62
C GLU A 53 -4.17 -9.09 -13.94
N LYS A 54 -3.47 -8.51 -14.92
CA LYS A 54 -2.11 -8.94 -15.30
C LYS A 54 -1.05 -8.65 -14.23
N ILE A 55 -1.31 -7.70 -13.32
CA ILE A 55 -0.36 -7.31 -12.27
C ILE A 55 -0.81 -7.74 -10.86
N ILE A 56 -2.02 -8.28 -10.73
CA ILE A 56 -2.56 -8.73 -9.45
C ILE A 56 -2.14 -10.18 -9.20
N SER A 57 -1.43 -10.40 -8.09
CA SER A 57 -1.23 -11.76 -7.56
C SER A 57 -2.36 -12.13 -6.60
N THR A 58 -3.06 -13.23 -6.89
CA THR A 58 -4.17 -13.73 -6.06
C THR A 58 -3.82 -15.09 -5.47
N PHE A 59 -3.98 -15.22 -4.15
CA PHE A 59 -3.81 -16.49 -3.43
C PHE A 59 -4.78 -16.58 -2.26
N LYS A 60 -5.04 -17.81 -1.79
CA LYS A 60 -5.92 -18.08 -0.65
C LYS A 60 -5.08 -18.49 0.55
N MET A 61 -5.12 -17.69 1.61
CA MET A 61 -4.49 -18.03 2.89
C MET A 61 -5.27 -19.15 3.59
N LYS A 62 -4.54 -20.06 4.22
CA LYS A 62 -5.03 -21.12 5.10
C LYS A 62 -4.80 -20.73 6.58
N PRO A 63 -5.51 -21.36 7.53
CA PRO A 63 -5.20 -21.19 8.95
C PRO A 63 -3.71 -21.49 9.24
N GLY A 64 -3.03 -20.57 9.91
CA GLY A 64 -1.58 -20.66 10.19
C GLY A 64 -0.69 -19.92 9.19
N ASP A 65 -1.20 -19.55 8.01
CA ASP A 65 -0.41 -18.79 7.04
C ASP A 65 -0.17 -17.36 7.55
N ILE A 66 1.07 -16.88 7.36
CA ILE A 66 1.47 -15.50 7.64
C ILE A 66 1.85 -14.84 6.33
N LEU A 67 1.22 -13.70 6.05
CA LEU A 67 1.58 -12.84 4.93
C LEU A 67 2.24 -11.57 5.47
N THR A 68 3.45 -11.28 5.00
CA THR A 68 4.14 -10.01 5.27
C THR A 68 4.44 -9.34 3.94
N PHE A 69 4.29 -8.02 3.88
CA PHE A 69 4.54 -7.23 2.67
C PHE A 69 4.85 -5.78 3.02
N ASP A 70 5.47 -5.07 2.07
CA ASP A 70 5.73 -3.65 2.19
C ASP A 70 4.45 -2.83 1.99
N ASN A 71 3.84 -2.34 3.08
CA ASN A 71 2.66 -1.49 3.01
C ASN A 71 2.91 -0.09 2.43
N HIS A 72 4.17 0.31 2.18
CA HIS A 72 4.47 1.53 1.44
C HIS A 72 4.45 1.33 -0.07
N ARG A 73 4.54 0.08 -0.54
CA ARG A 73 4.68 -0.24 -1.97
C ARG A 73 3.52 -1.06 -2.51
N VAL A 74 3.07 -2.06 -1.76
CA VAL A 74 2.11 -3.06 -2.21
C VAL A 74 0.71 -2.67 -1.76
N LEU A 75 -0.16 -2.41 -2.74
CA LEU A 75 -1.59 -2.37 -2.50
C LEU A 75 -2.11 -3.79 -2.28
N HIS A 76 -3.06 -3.94 -1.36
CA HIS A 76 -3.66 -5.23 -1.06
C HIS A 76 -5.17 -5.09 -0.90
N GLY A 77 -5.86 -6.19 -1.20
CA GLY A 77 -7.31 -6.25 -1.14
C GLY A 77 -7.77 -7.70 -0.96
N ARG A 78 -9.08 -7.91 -1.02
CA ARG A 78 -9.68 -9.23 -0.95
C ARG A 78 -10.82 -9.34 -1.94
N LYS A 79 -11.05 -10.56 -2.45
CA LYS A 79 -12.29 -10.88 -3.17
C LYS A 79 -13.47 -10.96 -2.18
N GLY A 80 -14.68 -10.79 -2.70
CA GLY A 80 -15.91 -11.02 -1.92
C GLY A 80 -16.00 -12.47 -1.44
N TYR A 81 -16.58 -12.68 -0.26
CA TYR A 81 -16.80 -14.01 0.31
C TYR A 81 -18.04 -14.02 1.21
N GLN A 82 -18.55 -15.22 1.50
CA GLN A 82 -19.60 -15.49 2.49
C GLN A 82 -19.06 -16.44 3.57
N GLY A 83 -19.56 -16.33 4.80
CA GLY A 83 -19.11 -17.12 5.96
C GLY A 83 -18.23 -16.35 6.94
N SER A 84 -17.64 -17.07 7.90
CA SER A 84 -16.77 -16.49 8.93
C SER A 84 -15.29 -16.57 8.55
N ARG A 85 -14.54 -15.54 8.94
CA ARG A 85 -13.09 -15.46 8.75
C ARG A 85 -12.48 -14.64 9.90
N LEU A 86 -11.39 -15.14 10.47
CA LEU A 86 -10.55 -14.39 11.40
C LEU A 86 -9.17 -14.18 10.77
N LEU A 87 -8.71 -12.94 10.77
CA LEU A 87 -7.33 -12.57 10.49
C LEU A 87 -6.83 -11.70 11.63
N ILE A 88 -5.60 -11.96 12.07
CA ILE A 88 -4.91 -11.13 13.07
C ILE A 88 -3.82 -10.38 12.32
N GLY A 89 -3.84 -9.05 12.41
CA GLY A 89 -2.89 -8.17 11.75
C GLY A 89 -2.05 -7.41 12.77
N GLY A 90 -0.84 -7.05 12.36
CA GLY A 90 0.06 -6.16 13.08
C GLY A 90 0.94 -5.38 12.10
N TYR A 91 1.50 -4.28 12.57
CA TYR A 91 2.41 -3.44 11.77
C TYR A 91 3.77 -3.37 12.45
N LEU A 92 4.81 -3.28 11.63
CA LEU A 92 6.18 -3.04 12.05
C LEU A 92 6.73 -1.86 11.28
N ASP A 93 7.50 -1.01 11.95
CA ASP A 93 8.19 0.09 11.30
C ASP A 93 9.38 -0.40 10.47
N TRP A 94 9.59 0.26 9.34
CA TRP A 94 10.69 -0.06 8.42
C TRP A 94 12.07 0.07 9.06
N ASP A 95 12.23 0.96 10.04
CA ASP A 95 13.51 1.13 10.74
C ASP A 95 13.84 -0.07 11.63
N LEU A 96 12.82 -0.67 12.27
CA LEU A 96 12.97 -1.90 13.04
C LEU A 96 13.37 -3.07 12.14
N ILE A 97 12.69 -3.22 11.00
CA ILE A 97 12.98 -4.26 10.01
C ILE A 97 14.42 -4.10 9.51
N LYS A 98 14.80 -2.92 9.04
CA LYS A 98 16.15 -2.63 8.53
C LYS A 98 17.23 -2.85 9.60
N SER A 99 16.96 -2.46 10.84
CA SER A 99 17.89 -2.69 11.96
C SER A 99 18.15 -4.18 12.16
N ARG A 100 17.09 -4.99 12.24
CA ARG A 100 17.21 -6.45 12.40
C ARG A 100 17.91 -7.10 11.20
N THR A 101 17.59 -6.67 9.97
CA THR A 101 18.23 -7.19 8.76
C THR A 101 19.74 -6.93 8.75
N ARG A 102 20.21 -5.73 9.12
CA ARG A 102 21.65 -5.42 9.17
C ARG A 102 22.40 -6.33 10.15
N VAL A 103 21.83 -6.57 11.33
CA VAL A 103 22.43 -7.48 12.33
C VAL A 103 22.50 -8.91 11.78
N LEU A 104 21.40 -9.41 11.20
CA LEU A 104 21.37 -10.76 10.62
C LEU A 104 22.38 -10.92 9.47
N GLN A 105 22.50 -9.92 8.59
CA GLN A 105 23.48 -9.93 7.51
C GLN A 105 24.91 -10.01 8.05
N SER A 106 25.24 -9.25 9.11
CA SER A 106 26.56 -9.31 9.74
C SER A 106 26.85 -10.66 10.42
N GLN A 107 25.82 -11.36 10.92
CA GLN A 107 25.96 -12.67 11.53
C GLN A 107 26.14 -13.79 10.50
N LEU A 108 25.46 -13.69 9.35
CA LEU A 108 25.47 -14.68 8.28
C LEU A 108 26.64 -14.53 7.29
N SER A 109 27.32 -13.38 7.28
CA SER A 109 28.49 -13.11 6.44
C SER A 109 29.82 -13.53 7.07
N LYS A 110 29.78 -14.09 8.28
CA LYS A 110 30.90 -14.77 8.94
C LYS A 110 30.82 -16.26 8.65
#